data_AF-A0A431NSV5-F1
#
_entry.id   AF-A0A431NSV5-F1
#
_cell.length_a   1.000
_cell.length_b   1.000
_cell.length_c   1.000
_cell.angle_alpha   90.00
_cell.angle_beta   90.00
_cell.angle_gamma   90.00
#
_symmetry.space_group_name_H-M   'P 1'
#
loop_
_entity.id
_entity.type
_entity.pdbx_description
1 polymer ?
#
loop_
_entity_poly.entity_id
_entity_poly.type
_entity_poly.pdbx_seq_one_letter_code
_entity_poly.pdbx_strand_id
1 'polypeptide(L)'
;MLHVFRSALVAVAAIALFQFSGLAMAQSPVKQIKLTEKHIEGFISAQKDMAAAAEKVQASPPTCDKVDPAIEGVAKKHGFASFCEYDDVAANISMVMAGIDPQSKQFTEPRAAIKKEIDEVTADKSIPEKEKKQMLEELNEAMRSAQPIENASNIDLVKKYWDKIDAVLQ
;
A
#
# COMPACT_ATOMS: atom_id res chain seq x y z
N MET A 1 -36.29 -23.19 15.45
CA MET A 1 -35.33 -24.14 14.83
C MET A 1 -34.98 -23.60 13.47
N LEU A 2 -33.88 -22.84 13.39
CA LEU A 2 -33.38 -22.21 12.17
C LEU A 2 -32.07 -22.91 11.80
N HIS A 3 -31.97 -23.26 10.52
CA HIS A 3 -31.02 -24.20 9.96
C HIS A 3 -29.57 -23.77 10.08
N VAL A 4 -28.75 -24.71 10.54
CA VAL A 4 -27.29 -24.71 10.52
C VAL A 4 -26.83 -24.83 9.06
N PHE A 5 -26.47 -23.72 8.43
CA PHE A 5 -25.75 -23.72 7.16
C PHE A 5 -24.24 -23.61 7.39
N ARG A 6 -23.61 -24.74 7.10
CA ARG A 6 -22.18 -25.00 6.88
C ARG A 6 -21.41 -23.77 6.39
N SER A 7 -20.50 -23.30 7.23
CA SER A 7 -19.45 -22.34 6.91
C SER A 7 -18.51 -22.94 5.86
N ALA A 8 -18.73 -22.61 4.59
CA ALA A 8 -17.70 -22.75 3.57
C ALA A 8 -16.70 -21.60 3.79
N LEU A 9 -15.42 -21.95 3.96
CA LEU A 9 -14.32 -21.01 3.91
C LEU A 9 -14.36 -20.28 2.56
N VAL A 10 -14.88 -19.05 2.55
CA VAL A 10 -14.38 -18.05 1.62
C VAL A 10 -13.32 -17.32 2.42
N ALA A 11 -12.06 -17.59 2.09
CA ALA A 11 -10.97 -16.73 2.48
C ALA A 11 -11.28 -15.36 1.89
N VAL A 12 -11.95 -14.52 2.69
CA VAL A 12 -11.87 -13.09 2.55
C VAL A 12 -10.39 -12.82 2.71
N ALA A 13 -9.67 -12.74 1.59
CA ALA A 13 -8.46 -11.96 1.51
C ALA A 13 -8.95 -10.52 1.77
N ALA A 14 -9.18 -10.24 3.05
CA ALA A 14 -9.27 -8.91 3.56
C ALA A 14 -7.93 -8.33 3.16
N ILE A 15 -7.95 -7.55 2.09
CA ILE A 15 -7.07 -6.41 1.99
C ILE A 15 -7.35 -5.68 3.29
N ALA A 16 -6.55 -6.00 4.31
CA ALA A 16 -6.43 -5.23 5.52
C ALA A 16 -5.79 -3.92 5.04
N LEU A 17 -6.67 -3.08 4.47
CA LEU A 17 -6.48 -1.67 4.36
C LEU A 17 -6.09 -1.24 5.76
N PHE A 18 -4.80 -1.03 5.96
CA PHE A 18 -4.31 -0.28 7.10
C PHE A 18 -5.20 0.95 7.22
N GLN A 19 -5.69 1.12 8.44
CA GLN A 19 -6.70 2.09 8.78
C GLN A 19 -6.24 3.50 8.42
N PHE A 20 -6.64 3.97 7.25
CA PHE A 20 -6.88 5.37 7.01
C PHE A 20 -8.35 5.52 6.67
N SER A 21 -9.05 6.19 7.57
CA SER A 21 -10.44 6.58 7.53
C SER A 21 -10.90 6.89 6.10
N GLY A 22 -12.02 6.28 5.70
CA GLY A 22 -12.57 6.39 4.37
C GLY A 22 -12.64 7.81 3.84
N LEU A 23 -12.00 8.01 2.71
CA LEU A 23 -12.36 8.90 1.60
C LEU A 23 -11.52 8.38 0.44
N ALA A 24 -12.14 8.13 -0.71
CA ALA A 24 -11.44 8.04 -1.98
C ALA A 24 -10.80 9.42 -2.26
N MET A 25 -9.71 9.73 -1.58
CA MET A 25 -8.79 10.77 -1.96
C MET A 25 -8.16 10.27 -3.25
N ALA A 26 -8.34 10.99 -4.34
CA ALA A 26 -7.52 10.79 -5.53
C ALA A 26 -6.05 10.88 -5.09
N GLN A 27 -5.43 9.72 -4.87
CA GLN A 27 -4.02 9.65 -4.58
C GLN A 27 -3.34 10.17 -5.84
N SER A 28 -2.66 11.31 -5.73
CA SER A 28 -1.79 11.79 -6.80
C SER A 28 -0.93 10.63 -7.28
N PRO A 29 -0.66 10.51 -8.59
CA PRO A 29 0.22 9.47 -9.10
C PRO A 29 1.52 9.44 -8.29
N VAL A 30 1.80 8.28 -7.69
CA VAL A 30 3.06 7.99 -7.01
C VAL A 30 4.21 8.35 -7.93
N LYS A 31 5.05 9.30 -7.50
CA LYS A 31 6.32 9.59 -8.17
C LYS A 31 7.23 8.38 -8.00
N GLN A 32 7.44 7.62 -9.07
CA GLN A 32 8.27 6.44 -8.99
C GLN A 32 9.75 6.79 -8.99
N ILE A 33 10.51 6.18 -8.09
CA ILE A 33 11.97 6.31 -8.00
C ILE A 33 12.61 4.94 -7.97
N LYS A 34 13.83 4.84 -8.50
CA LYS A 34 14.64 3.63 -8.34
C LYS A 34 15.11 3.54 -6.89
N LEU A 35 14.69 2.50 -6.19
CA LEU A 35 15.07 2.26 -4.80
C LEU A 35 16.50 1.70 -4.72
N THR A 36 17.13 1.96 -3.58
CA THR A 36 18.42 1.40 -3.19
C THR A 36 18.30 0.63 -1.88
N GLU A 37 19.27 -0.24 -1.54
CA GLU A 37 19.27 -0.92 -0.23
C GLU A 37 19.25 0.09 0.93
N LYS A 38 20.01 1.18 0.81
CA LYS A 38 20.03 2.25 1.80
C LYS A 38 18.65 2.89 2.00
N HIS A 39 17.87 3.07 0.94
CA HIS A 39 16.51 3.59 1.05
C HIS A 39 15.61 2.66 1.87
N ILE A 40 15.65 1.35 1.59
CA ILE A 40 14.83 0.38 2.33
C ILE A 40 15.28 0.30 3.80
N GLU A 41 16.58 0.22 4.05
CA GLU A 41 17.12 0.14 5.41
C GLU A 41 16.81 1.39 6.23
N GLY A 42 16.98 2.57 5.63
CA GLY A 42 16.61 3.85 6.24
C GLY A 42 15.11 3.95 6.51
N PHE A 43 14.27 3.44 5.60
CA PHE A 43 12.82 3.42 5.80
C PHE A 43 12.47 2.57 7.02
N ILE A 44 12.98 1.34 7.06
CA ILE A 44 12.74 0.39 8.17
C ILE A 44 13.21 0.99 9.50
N SER A 45 14.40 1.60 9.55
CA SER A 45 14.93 2.17 10.79
C SER A 45 14.19 3.42 11.24
N ALA A 46 13.57 4.16 10.32
CA ALA A 46 12.88 5.41 10.61
C ALA A 46 11.49 5.20 11.25
N GLN A 47 10.80 4.08 11.00
CA GLN A 47 9.39 3.89 11.34
C GLN A 47 9.03 4.28 12.77
N LYS A 48 9.79 3.80 13.77
CA LYS A 48 9.51 4.11 15.18
C LYS A 48 9.71 5.59 15.52
N ASP A 49 10.79 6.19 15.02
CA ASP A 49 11.09 7.60 15.27
C ASP A 49 10.08 8.51 14.54
N MET A 50 9.63 8.11 13.35
CA MET A 50 8.62 8.82 12.58
C MET A 50 7.27 8.80 13.27
N ALA A 51 6.83 7.63 13.76
CA ALA A 51 5.60 7.52 14.54
C ALA A 51 5.64 8.42 15.79
N ALA A 52 6.75 8.37 16.54
CA ALA A 52 6.91 9.21 17.73
C ALA A 52 6.98 10.72 17.41
N ALA A 53 7.56 11.09 16.27
CA ALA A 53 7.60 12.48 15.84
C ALA A 53 6.21 12.95 15.37
N ALA A 54 5.47 12.13 14.63
CA ALA A 54 4.09 12.41 14.19
C ALA A 54 3.13 12.60 15.36
N GLU A 55 3.21 11.73 16.38
CA GLU A 55 2.41 11.84 17.60
C GLU A 55 2.64 13.18 18.32
N LYS A 56 3.90 13.62 18.42
CA LYS A 56 4.26 14.86 19.12
C LYS A 56 3.74 16.11 18.43
N VAL A 57 3.79 16.15 17.10
CA VAL A 57 3.42 17.35 16.36
C VAL A 57 1.91 17.50 16.20
N GLN A 58 1.13 16.45 16.51
CA GLN A 58 -0.35 16.39 16.34
C GLN A 58 -0.79 16.95 14.98
N ALA A 59 0.07 16.81 13.97
CA ALA A 59 -0.10 17.45 12.69
C ALA A 59 -0.96 16.55 11.81
N SER A 60 -1.73 17.18 10.92
CA SER A 60 -2.19 16.50 9.71
C SER A 60 -1.01 15.83 9.00
N PRO A 61 -1.22 14.76 8.22
CA PRO A 61 -0.16 14.11 7.48
C PRO A 61 0.73 15.14 6.76
N PRO A 62 2.05 15.11 6.98
CA PRO A 62 2.96 16.09 6.40
C PRO A 62 2.91 16.01 4.88
N THR A 63 3.07 17.17 4.22
CA THR A 63 3.31 17.23 2.78
C THR A 63 4.72 17.74 2.54
N CYS A 64 5.23 17.50 1.33
CA CYS A 64 6.54 17.99 0.90
C CYS A 64 6.76 19.49 1.15
N ASP A 65 5.72 20.30 0.93
CA ASP A 65 5.80 21.76 1.09
C ASP A 65 5.56 22.23 2.53
N LYS A 66 5.05 21.34 3.39
CA LYS A 66 4.61 21.63 4.75
C LYS A 66 4.94 20.46 5.67
N VAL A 67 6.23 20.28 5.92
CA VAL A 67 6.76 19.32 6.87
C VAL A 67 7.19 20.00 8.16
N ASP A 68 6.81 19.42 9.30
CA ASP A 68 7.29 19.88 10.60
C ASP A 68 8.80 19.60 10.76
N PRO A 69 9.60 20.52 11.34
CA PRO A 69 11.03 20.32 11.53
C PRO A 69 11.41 19.03 12.29
N ALA A 70 10.56 18.54 13.20
CA ALA A 70 10.79 17.27 13.90
C ALA A 70 10.72 16.08 12.95
N ILE A 71 9.71 16.03 12.06
CA ILE A 71 9.58 14.99 11.03
C ILE A 71 10.75 15.07 10.05
N GLU A 72 11.06 16.26 9.54
CA GLU A 72 12.19 16.51 8.63
C GLU A 72 13.52 16.07 9.27
N GLY A 73 13.70 16.36 10.57
CA GLY A 73 14.86 15.94 11.34
C GLY A 73 15.00 14.43 11.46
N VAL A 74 13.90 13.70 11.65
CA VAL A 74 13.93 12.23 11.67
C VAL A 74 14.30 11.67 10.30
N ALA A 75 13.77 12.21 9.21
CA ALA A 75 14.11 11.74 7.86
C ALA A 75 15.62 11.87 7.62
N LYS A 76 16.18 13.04 7.96
CA LYS A 76 17.62 13.29 7.87
C LYS A 76 18.45 12.36 8.76
N LYS A 77 18.00 12.13 10.00
CA LYS A 77 18.65 11.20 10.95
C LYS A 77 18.79 9.80 10.37
N HIS A 78 17.81 9.34 9.59
CA HIS A 78 17.80 8.00 8.98
C HIS A 78 18.38 7.97 7.56
N GLY A 79 19.09 9.03 7.17
CA GLY A 79 19.94 9.03 5.98
C GLY A 79 19.26 9.47 4.68
N PHE A 80 18.04 9.99 4.77
CA PHE A 80 17.33 10.69 3.68
C PHE A 80 17.79 12.16 3.59
N ALA A 81 17.74 12.74 2.41
CA ALA A 81 18.04 14.15 2.18
C ALA A 81 16.97 15.07 2.76
N SER A 82 15.70 14.62 2.76
CA SER A 82 14.53 15.33 3.27
C SER A 82 13.38 14.37 3.55
N PHE A 83 12.33 14.87 4.21
CA PHE A 83 11.08 14.14 4.33
C PHE A 83 10.47 13.79 2.96
N CYS A 84 10.60 14.66 1.95
CA CYS A 84 10.12 14.34 0.60
C CYS A 84 10.78 13.09 0.00
N GLU A 85 12.09 12.91 0.20
CA GLU A 85 12.75 11.70 -0.27
C GLU A 85 12.25 10.47 0.52
N TYR A 86 12.07 10.62 1.83
CA TYR A 86 11.47 9.57 2.66
C TYR A 86 10.07 9.18 2.19
N ASP A 87 9.21 10.17 1.88
CA ASP A 87 7.84 9.98 1.40
C ASP A 87 7.81 9.32 0.02
N ASP A 88 8.64 9.78 -0.93
CA ASP A 88 8.82 9.14 -2.23
C ASP A 88 9.25 7.66 -2.06
N VAL A 89 10.20 7.37 -1.16
CA VAL A 89 10.65 6.01 -0.86
C VAL A 89 9.52 5.17 -0.25
N ALA A 90 8.82 5.69 0.74
CA ALA A 90 7.71 5.02 1.40
C ALA A 90 6.59 4.67 0.40
N ALA A 91 6.23 5.61 -0.48
CA ALA A 91 5.23 5.40 -1.52
C ALA A 91 5.65 4.32 -2.53
N ASN A 92 6.91 4.28 -2.95
CA ASN A 92 7.43 3.25 -3.86
C ASN A 92 7.48 1.87 -3.20
N ILE A 93 7.88 1.78 -1.93
CA ILE A 93 7.85 0.52 -1.16
C ILE A 93 6.40 0.03 -1.05
N SER A 94 5.47 0.91 -0.67
CA SER A 94 4.06 0.58 -0.47
C SER A 94 3.40 0.10 -1.77
N MET A 95 3.68 0.79 -2.89
CA MET A 95 3.17 0.41 -4.21
C MET A 95 3.65 -0.98 -4.64
N VAL A 96 4.92 -1.31 -4.41
CA VAL A 96 5.44 -2.65 -4.71
C VAL A 96 4.87 -3.69 -3.75
N MET A 97 4.76 -3.36 -2.46
CA MET A 97 4.23 -4.29 -1.46
C MET A 97 2.78 -4.67 -1.74
N ALA A 98 1.96 -3.71 -2.17
CA ALA A 98 0.57 -3.94 -2.54
C ALA A 98 0.41 -4.96 -3.70
N GLY A 99 1.44 -5.10 -4.55
CA GLY A 99 1.46 -6.09 -5.63
C GLY A 99 2.05 -7.45 -5.24
N ILE A 100 2.59 -7.62 -4.03
CA ILE A 100 3.17 -8.89 -3.58
C ILE A 100 2.16 -9.64 -2.72
N ASP A 101 1.84 -10.87 -3.12
CA ASP A 101 1.06 -11.77 -2.29
C ASP A 101 1.84 -12.18 -1.02
N PRO A 102 1.32 -11.94 0.20
CA PRO A 102 2.07 -12.13 1.43
C PRO A 102 2.44 -13.59 1.71
N GLN A 103 1.73 -14.56 1.14
CA GLN A 103 1.97 -15.99 1.36
C GLN A 103 2.98 -16.58 0.36
N SER A 104 2.74 -16.39 -0.93
CA SER A 104 3.55 -16.93 -2.03
C SER A 104 4.73 -16.05 -2.40
N LYS A 105 4.74 -14.78 -1.93
CA LYS A 105 5.69 -13.73 -2.33
C LYS A 105 5.72 -13.46 -3.83
N GLN A 106 4.69 -13.90 -4.55
CA GLN A 106 4.58 -13.63 -5.98
C GLN A 106 4.08 -12.21 -6.20
N PHE A 107 4.71 -11.55 -7.17
CA PHE A 107 4.33 -10.19 -7.54
C PHE A 107 3.36 -10.25 -8.72
N THR A 108 2.30 -9.46 -8.65
CA THR A 108 1.36 -9.24 -9.75
C THR A 108 1.31 -7.73 -10.04
N GLU A 109 1.45 -7.37 -11.31
CA GLU A 109 1.28 -5.98 -11.75
C GLU A 109 -0.10 -5.44 -11.33
N PRO A 110 -0.21 -4.18 -10.83
CA PRO A 110 -1.46 -3.65 -10.30
C PRO A 110 -2.65 -3.79 -11.26
N ARG A 111 -2.46 -3.44 -12.54
CA ARG A 111 -3.51 -3.57 -13.57
C ARG A 111 -3.89 -5.03 -13.84
N ALA A 112 -2.94 -5.97 -13.76
CA ALA A 112 -3.23 -7.39 -13.95
C ALA A 112 -4.04 -7.94 -12.77
N ALA A 113 -3.71 -7.54 -11.54
CA ALA A 113 -4.46 -7.91 -10.34
C ALA A 113 -5.91 -7.39 -10.40
N ILE A 114 -6.10 -6.09 -10.69
CA ILE A 114 -7.44 -5.48 -10.80
C ILE A 114 -8.24 -6.14 -11.92
N LYS A 115 -7.61 -6.45 -13.07
CA LYS A 115 -8.31 -7.15 -14.16
C LYS A 115 -8.81 -8.52 -13.71
N LYS A 116 -7.98 -9.29 -13.01
CA LYS A 116 -8.37 -10.60 -12.48
C LYS A 116 -9.55 -10.48 -11.52
N GLU A 117 -9.52 -9.49 -10.63
CA GLU A 117 -10.62 -9.25 -9.67
C GLU A 117 -11.92 -8.83 -10.37
N ILE A 118 -11.86 -8.00 -11.42
CA ILE A 118 -13.02 -7.69 -12.27
C ILE A 118 -13.61 -8.96 -12.88
N ASP A 119 -12.76 -9.84 -13.41
CA ASP A 119 -13.20 -11.08 -14.05
C ASP A 119 -13.86 -12.03 -13.00
N GLU A 120 -13.30 -12.12 -11.79
CA GLU A 120 -13.84 -12.90 -10.67
C GLU A 120 -15.19 -12.37 -10.16
N VAL A 121 -15.29 -11.07 -9.87
CA VAL A 121 -16.54 -10.41 -9.43
C VAL A 121 -17.63 -10.53 -10.49
N THR A 122 -17.26 -10.42 -11.77
CA THR A 122 -18.21 -10.60 -12.88
C THR A 122 -18.76 -12.02 -12.91
N ALA A 123 -17.90 -13.03 -12.75
CA ALA A 123 -18.27 -14.43 -12.80
C ALA A 123 -19.02 -14.93 -11.55
N ASP A 124 -18.84 -14.28 -10.40
CA ASP A 124 -19.44 -14.72 -9.13
C ASP A 124 -20.95 -14.45 -9.07
N LYS A 125 -21.74 -15.52 -9.17
CA LYS A 125 -23.21 -15.45 -9.15
C LYS A 125 -23.80 -15.30 -7.75
N SER A 126 -22.98 -15.38 -6.70
CA SER A 126 -23.42 -15.26 -5.31
C SER A 126 -23.54 -13.81 -4.84
N ILE A 127 -22.86 -12.88 -5.51
CA ILE A 127 -22.89 -11.45 -5.20
C ILE A 127 -24.21 -10.84 -5.70
N PRO A 128 -24.99 -10.15 -4.83
CA PRO A 128 -26.20 -9.43 -5.24
C PRO A 128 -25.91 -8.41 -6.35
N GLU A 129 -26.81 -8.26 -7.32
CA GLU A 129 -26.57 -7.41 -8.51
C GLU A 129 -26.17 -5.97 -8.17
N LYS A 130 -26.81 -5.38 -7.16
CA LYS A 130 -26.50 -4.01 -6.72
C LYS A 130 -25.08 -3.89 -6.18
N GLU A 131 -24.67 -4.85 -5.36
CA GLU A 131 -23.32 -4.90 -4.77
C GLU A 131 -22.28 -5.18 -5.84
N LYS A 132 -22.53 -6.16 -6.71
CA LYS A 132 -21.67 -6.46 -7.86
C LYS A 132 -21.43 -5.23 -8.73
N LYS A 133 -22.49 -4.48 -9.04
CA LYS A 133 -22.38 -3.25 -9.84
C LYS A 133 -21.46 -2.23 -9.17
N GLN A 134 -21.62 -2.01 -7.87
CA GLN A 134 -20.77 -1.10 -7.11
C GLN A 134 -19.30 -1.56 -7.11
N MET A 135 -19.04 -2.84 -6.81
CA MET A 135 -17.69 -3.40 -6.83
C MET A 135 -17.03 -3.22 -8.20
N LEU A 136 -17.75 -3.50 -9.29
CA LEU A 136 -17.22 -3.31 -10.64
C LEU A 136 -16.98 -1.84 -10.98
N GLU A 137 -17.79 -0.91 -10.50
CA GLU A 137 -17.55 0.53 -10.67
C GLU A 137 -16.26 0.96 -9.97
N GLU A 138 -16.06 0.54 -8.72
CA GLU A 138 -14.84 0.82 -7.93
C GLU A 138 -13.60 0.21 -8.58
N LEU A 139 -13.67 -1.06 -9.02
CA LEU A 139 -12.55 -1.75 -9.69
C LEU A 139 -12.20 -1.12 -11.05
N ASN A 140 -13.19 -0.65 -11.81
CA ASN A 140 -12.94 0.06 -13.07
C ASN A 140 -12.27 1.42 -12.84
N GLU A 141 -12.60 2.11 -11.75
CA GLU A 141 -11.93 3.36 -11.40
C GLU A 141 -10.49 3.12 -10.92
N ALA A 142 -10.29 2.07 -10.11
CA ALA A 142 -8.95 1.60 -9.74
C ALA A 142 -8.14 1.24 -10.99
N MET A 143 -8.73 0.54 -11.96
CA MET A 143 -8.08 0.20 -13.24
C MET A 143 -7.62 1.44 -14.00
N ARG A 144 -8.39 2.54 -14.00
CA ARG A 144 -7.97 3.78 -14.67
C ARG A 144 -6.79 4.43 -13.97
N SER A 145 -6.83 4.45 -12.64
CA SER A 145 -5.83 5.11 -11.79
C SER A 145 -4.56 4.30 -11.54
N ALA A 146 -4.61 2.98 -11.75
CA ALA A 146 -3.48 2.08 -11.48
C ALA A 146 -2.26 2.43 -12.34
N GLN A 147 -1.12 2.61 -11.68
CA GLN A 147 0.16 2.85 -12.32
C GLN A 147 0.89 1.52 -12.54
N PRO A 148 1.47 1.27 -13.73
CA PRO A 148 2.40 0.16 -13.91
C PRO A 148 3.69 0.42 -13.11
N ILE A 149 4.38 -0.63 -12.66
CA ILE A 149 5.70 -0.45 -12.05
C ILE A 149 6.71 -0.02 -13.12
N GLU A 150 7.33 1.15 -12.94
CA GLU A 150 8.36 1.67 -13.84
C GLU A 150 9.74 1.09 -13.52
N ASN A 151 10.01 0.87 -12.23
CA ASN A 151 11.31 0.41 -11.73
C ASN A 151 11.24 -1.07 -11.32
N ALA A 152 11.28 -1.99 -12.28
CA ALA A 152 11.14 -3.43 -12.02
C ALA A 152 12.15 -3.98 -10.98
N SER A 153 13.36 -3.42 -10.90
CA SER A 153 14.34 -3.80 -9.87
C SER A 153 13.89 -3.54 -8.43
N ASN A 154 12.93 -2.64 -8.23
CA ASN A 154 12.36 -2.40 -6.90
C ASN A 154 11.58 -3.62 -6.40
N ILE A 155 11.01 -4.43 -7.29
CA ILE A 155 10.25 -5.64 -6.92
C ILE A 155 11.16 -6.63 -6.21
N ASP A 156 12.29 -6.98 -6.81
CA ASP A 156 13.25 -7.92 -6.23
C ASP A 156 13.83 -7.39 -4.92
N LEU A 157 14.08 -6.08 -4.87
CA LEU A 157 14.64 -5.43 -3.69
C LEU A 157 13.64 -5.42 -2.52
N VAL A 158 12.37 -5.05 -2.75
CA VAL A 158 11.33 -5.09 -1.72
C VAL A 158 11.05 -6.52 -1.29
N LYS A 159 11.01 -7.49 -2.22
CA LYS A 159 10.89 -8.93 -1.88
C LYS A 159 12.02 -9.40 -0.96
N LYS A 160 13.27 -9.00 -1.25
CA LYS A 160 14.45 -9.33 -0.42
C LYS A 160 14.29 -8.87 1.03
N TYR A 161 13.63 -7.72 1.25
CA TYR A 161 13.45 -7.14 2.58
C TYR A 161 12.03 -7.31 3.14
N TRP A 162 11.16 -8.09 2.47
CA TRP A 162 9.72 -8.15 2.78
C TRP A 162 9.44 -8.31 4.27
N ASP A 163 9.99 -9.36 4.90
CA ASP A 163 9.65 -9.68 6.29
C ASP A 163 10.05 -8.56 7.25
N LYS A 164 11.14 -7.82 6.94
CA LYS A 164 11.58 -6.69 7.74
C LYS A 164 10.70 -5.46 7.54
N ILE A 165 10.24 -5.23 6.30
CA ILE A 165 9.36 -4.11 5.98
C ILE A 165 7.97 -4.37 6.57
N ASP A 166 7.41 -5.56 6.36
CA ASP A 166 6.12 -5.96 6.92
C ASP A 166 6.11 -5.83 8.45
N ALA A 167 7.16 -6.30 9.12
CA ALA A 167 7.28 -6.22 10.58
C ALA A 167 7.26 -4.79 11.15
N VAL A 168 7.57 -3.75 10.35
CA VAL A 168 7.56 -2.35 10.81
C VAL A 168 6.37 -1.54 10.28
N LEU A 169 5.49 -2.18 9.51
CA LEU A 169 4.23 -1.62 9.05
C LEU A 169 3.03 -2.06 9.90
N GLN A 170 3.11 -3.24 10.54
CA GLN A 170 2.13 -3.74 11.52
C GLN A 170 2.14 -2.94 12.83
#